data_AF-A0A538HE94-F1
#
_entry.id   AF-A0A538HE94-F1
#
_cell.length_a   1.000
_cell.length_b   1.000
_cell.length_c   1.000
_cell.angle_alpha   90.00
_cell.angle_beta   90.00
_cell.angle_gamma   90.00
#
_symmetry.space_group_name_H-M   'P 1'
#
loop_
_entity.id
_entity.type
_entity.pdbx_description
1 polymer ?
#
loop_
_entity_poly.entity_id
_entity_poly.type
_entity_poly.pdbx_seq_one_letter_code
_entity_poly.pdbx_strand_id
1 'polypeptide(L)'
;MTADHKRKLAEGRADGRVRRGRRRTPESIRKRIAAIEKEMASASSLRRLQLVQERRDLEAELAGMSAGKENTKAEAAFVRVAKRYSRRKGIAYASWRELGVAPEVLKRAGIGRGN
;
A
#
# COMPACT_ATOMS: atom_id res chain seq x y z
N MET A 1 -39.64 10.44 27.02
CA MET A 1 -38.17 10.26 26.90
C MET A 1 -37.49 11.54 27.37
N THR A 2 -37.06 11.57 28.62
CA THR A 2 -36.55 12.76 29.33
C THR A 2 -35.28 13.32 28.67
N ALA A 3 -35.07 14.63 28.76
CA ALA A 3 -33.91 15.32 28.18
C ALA A 3 -32.56 14.71 28.62
N ASP A 4 -32.49 14.20 29.85
CA ASP A 4 -31.33 13.48 30.38
C ASP A 4 -31.03 12.17 29.65
N HIS A 5 -32.05 11.45 29.18
CA HIS A 5 -31.85 10.22 28.42
C HIS A 5 -31.25 10.52 27.04
N LYS A 6 -31.66 11.62 26.40
CA LYS A 6 -31.05 12.10 25.14
C LYS A 6 -29.60 12.57 25.35
N ARG A 7 -29.30 13.19 26.49
CA ARG A 7 -27.95 13.67 26.84
C ARG A 7 -26.98 12.51 27.07
N LYS A 8 -27.38 11.49 27.84
CA LYS A 8 -26.58 10.26 28.04
C LYS A 8 -26.34 9.47 26.75
N LEU A 9 -27.31 9.44 25.84
CA LEU A 9 -27.15 8.81 24.51
C LEU A 9 -26.27 9.62 23.54
N ALA A 10 -26.10 10.92 23.77
CA ALA A 10 -25.16 11.75 23.01
C ALA A 10 -23.72 11.57 23.52
N GLU A 11 -23.54 11.45 24.84
CA GLU A 11 -22.25 11.17 25.49
C GLU A 11 -21.68 9.80 25.06
N GLY A 12 -22.50 8.74 25.06
CA GLY A 12 -22.09 7.42 24.58
C GLY A 12 -21.68 7.37 23.09
N ARG A 13 -22.16 8.32 22.25
CA ARG A 13 -21.73 8.45 20.85
C ARG A 13 -20.45 9.25 20.67
N ALA A 14 -20.09 10.10 21.63
CA ALA A 14 -18.84 10.84 21.63
C ALA A 14 -17.68 9.91 22.05
N ASP A 15 -17.90 9.04 23.04
CA ASP A 15 -16.91 8.06 23.51
C ASP A 15 -16.74 6.87 22.56
N GLY A 16 -17.77 6.55 21.76
CA GLY A 16 -17.73 5.53 20.72
C GLY A 16 -16.96 5.93 19.45
N ARG A 17 -16.46 7.16 19.37
CA ARG A 17 -15.55 7.56 18.29
C ARG A 17 -14.18 6.98 18.59
N VAL A 18 -13.97 5.74 18.14
CA VAL A 18 -12.63 5.17 17.97
C VAL A 18 -11.77 6.26 17.35
N ARG A 19 -10.85 6.84 18.13
CA ARG A 19 -9.82 7.72 17.59
C ARG A 19 -9.14 6.87 16.53
N ARG A 20 -9.47 7.12 15.25
CA ARG A 20 -8.78 6.48 14.14
C ARG A 20 -7.34 6.93 14.30
N GLY A 21 -6.53 6.08 14.95
CA GLY A 21 -5.13 6.35 15.17
C GLY A 21 -4.53 6.78 13.85
N ARG A 22 -3.57 7.71 13.91
CA ARG A 22 -2.85 8.17 12.72
C ARG A 22 -2.49 6.93 11.89
N ARG A 23 -2.95 6.85 10.64
CA ARG A 23 -2.68 5.70 9.76
C ARG A 23 -1.20 5.35 9.87
N ARG A 24 -0.86 4.08 10.13
CA ARG A 24 0.53 3.63 10.20
C ARG A 24 1.23 4.04 8.90
N THR A 25 2.36 4.74 9.03
CA THR A 25 3.26 5.05 7.91
C THR A 25 4.33 3.96 7.80
N PRO A 26 4.93 3.76 6.62
CA PRO A 26 6.07 2.83 6.45
C PRO A 26 7.18 3.04 7.48
N GLU A 27 7.46 4.29 7.84
CA GLU A 27 8.46 4.67 8.86
C GLU A 27 8.03 4.23 10.26
N SER A 28 6.76 4.43 10.62
CA SER A 28 6.22 3.98 11.91
C SER A 28 6.23 2.45 12.03
N ILE A 29 5.96 1.74 10.94
CA ILE A 29 6.02 0.27 10.87
C ILE A 29 7.46 -0.21 11.08
N ARG A 30 8.44 0.37 10.36
CA ARG A 30 9.86 0.06 10.55
C ARG A 30 10.33 0.32 11.98
N LYS A 31 9.91 1.44 12.59
CA LYS A 31 10.20 1.73 14.00
C LYS A 31 9.61 0.68 14.94
N ARG A 32 8.39 0.20 14.67
CA ARG A 32 7.74 -0.85 15.48
C ARG A 32 8.45 -2.20 15.35
N ILE A 33 8.84 -2.59 14.12
CA ILE A 33 9.64 -3.80 13.88
C ILE A 33 10.94 -3.76 14.69
N ALA A 34 11.68 -2.64 14.63
CA ALA A 34 12.93 -2.49 15.40
C ALA A 34 12.71 -2.52 16.92
N ALA A 35 11.57 -2.05 17.42
CA ALA A 35 11.22 -2.15 18.84
C ALA A 35 10.88 -3.60 19.24
N ILE A 36 10.15 -4.32 18.39
CA ILE A 36 9.81 -5.74 18.58
C ILE A 36 11.08 -6.59 18.67
N GLU A 37 12.05 -6.36 17.78
CA GLU A 37 13.33 -7.09 17.80
C GLU A 37 14.08 -6.93 19.14
N LYS A 38 14.02 -5.74 19.74
CA LYS A 38 14.59 -5.48 21.08
C LYS A 38 13.79 -6.17 22.19
N GLU A 39 12.45 -6.10 22.13
CA GLU A 39 11.56 -6.72 23.13
C GLU A 39 11.69 -8.26 23.14
N MET A 40 11.94 -8.87 21.97
CA MET A 40 12.12 -10.31 21.83
C MET A 40 13.31 -10.88 22.62
N ALA A 41 14.35 -10.07 22.90
CA ALA A 41 15.55 -10.53 23.59
C ALA A 41 15.25 -10.97 25.03
N SER A 42 14.40 -10.22 25.74
CA SER A 42 14.02 -10.48 27.14
C SER A 42 12.61 -11.06 27.31
N ALA A 43 11.88 -11.30 26.22
CA ALA A 43 10.51 -11.82 26.26
C ALA A 43 10.45 -13.29 26.70
N SER A 44 9.40 -13.64 27.46
CA SER A 44 9.02 -15.02 27.72
C SER A 44 8.65 -15.76 26.42
N SER A 45 8.65 -17.09 26.44
CA SER A 45 8.38 -17.93 25.25
C SER A 45 7.06 -17.57 24.55
N LEU A 46 5.97 -17.44 25.31
CA LEU A 46 4.65 -17.08 24.75
C LEU A 46 4.64 -15.65 24.21
N ARG A 47 5.27 -14.70 24.91
CA ARG A 47 5.36 -13.31 24.44
C ARG A 47 6.20 -13.20 23.17
N ARG A 48 7.29 -13.96 23.08
CA ARG A 48 8.14 -14.04 21.88
C ARG A 48 7.36 -14.56 20.67
N LEU A 49 6.50 -15.57 20.85
CA LEU A 49 5.64 -16.05 19.77
C LEU A 49 4.71 -14.95 19.24
N GLN A 50 4.05 -14.21 20.14
CA GLN A 50 3.18 -13.09 19.76
C GLN A 50 3.94 -11.98 19.02
N LEU A 51 5.13 -11.62 19.51
CA LEU A 51 6.00 -10.62 18.90
C LEU A 51 6.47 -11.04 17.50
N VAL A 52 6.75 -12.33 17.28
CA VAL A 52 7.08 -12.87 15.96
C VAL A 52 5.90 -12.74 14.99
N GLN A 53 4.66 -12.99 15.44
CA GLN A 53 3.48 -12.79 14.59
C GLN A 53 3.26 -11.32 14.26
N GLU A 54 3.36 -10.43 15.26
CA GLU A 54 3.24 -8.99 15.04
C GLU A 54 4.29 -8.49 14.03
N ARG A 55 5.54 -8.98 14.12
CA ARG A 55 6.59 -8.64 13.15
C ARG A 55 6.21 -9.07 11.73
N ARG A 56 5.71 -10.30 11.55
CA ARG A 56 5.31 -10.81 10.23
C ARG A 56 4.17 -10.00 9.62
N ASP A 57 3.16 -9.65 10.41
CA ASP A 57 2.03 -8.84 9.96
C ASP A 57 2.50 -7.46 9.50
N LEU A 58 3.41 -6.84 10.26
CA LEU A 58 4.02 -5.54 9.94
C LEU A 58 4.90 -5.59 8.69
N GLU A 59 5.67 -6.66 8.50
CA GLU A 59 6.47 -6.89 7.29
C GLU A 59 5.57 -7.05 6.05
N ALA A 60 4.48 -7.81 6.16
CA ALA A 60 3.50 -7.97 5.09
C ALA A 60 2.80 -6.64 4.75
N GLU A 61 2.40 -5.87 5.77
CA GLU A 61 1.84 -4.53 5.60
C GLU A 61 2.82 -3.60 4.86
N LEU A 62 4.09 -3.60 5.26
CA LEU A 62 5.14 -2.81 4.62
C LEU A 62 5.40 -3.23 3.17
N ALA A 63 5.41 -4.53 2.89
CA ALA A 63 5.57 -5.07 1.54
C ALA A 63 4.40 -4.64 0.64
N GLY A 64 3.16 -4.71 1.13
CA GLY A 64 1.98 -4.21 0.42
C GLY A 64 2.06 -2.72 0.10
N MET A 65 2.56 -1.90 1.03
CA MET A 65 2.80 -0.47 0.79
C MET A 65 3.91 -0.19 -0.24
N SER A 66 4.88 -1.09 -0.38
CA SER A 66 5.99 -0.95 -1.35
C SER A 66 5.64 -1.44 -2.74
N ALA A 67 4.80 -2.48 -2.87
CA ALA A 67 4.39 -3.04 -4.16
C ALA A 67 3.76 -1.98 -5.08
N GLY A 68 2.97 -1.06 -4.53
CA GLY A 68 2.44 0.08 -5.28
C GLY A 68 3.51 1.06 -5.80
N LYS A 69 4.60 1.26 -5.04
CA LYS A 69 5.70 2.16 -5.43
C LYS A 69 6.65 1.55 -6.47
N GLU A 70 6.93 0.26 -6.39
CA GLU A 70 7.75 -0.42 -7.41
C GLU A 70 7.04 -0.44 -8.77
N ASN A 71 5.73 -0.66 -8.78
CA ASN A 71 4.93 -0.59 -10.00
C ASN A 71 4.96 0.80 -10.65
N THR A 72 4.91 1.90 -9.88
CA THR A 72 4.99 3.26 -10.46
C THR A 72 6.37 3.58 -11.03
N LYS A 73 7.45 3.08 -10.41
CA LYS A 73 8.82 3.23 -10.94
C LYS A 73 9.00 2.44 -12.24
N ALA A 74 8.53 1.20 -12.28
CA ALA A 74 8.56 0.36 -13.47
C ALA A 74 7.74 0.98 -14.61
N GLU A 75 6.54 1.49 -14.32
CA GLU A 75 5.69 2.18 -15.29
C GLU A 75 6.36 3.46 -15.83
N ALA A 76 6.99 4.26 -14.97
CA ALA A 76 7.70 5.47 -15.38
C ALA A 76 8.91 5.16 -16.28
N ALA A 77 9.62 4.07 -16.00
CA ALA A 77 10.70 3.58 -16.85
C ALA A 77 10.15 3.10 -18.21
N PHE A 78 9.05 2.33 -18.21
CA PHE A 78 8.37 1.88 -19.42
C PHE A 78 7.95 3.06 -20.30
N VAL A 79 7.23 4.04 -19.74
CA VAL A 79 6.74 5.23 -20.46
C VAL A 79 7.86 5.98 -21.19
N ARG A 80 9.06 6.02 -20.60
CA ARG A 80 10.24 6.70 -21.17
C ARG A 80 10.79 6.03 -22.43
N VAL A 81 10.73 4.69 -22.50
CA VAL A 81 11.42 3.91 -23.54
C VAL A 81 10.47 3.30 -24.56
N ALA A 82 9.22 3.04 -24.17
CA ALA A 82 8.29 2.20 -24.93
C ALA A 82 8.02 2.75 -26.33
N LYS A 83 7.79 4.07 -26.51
CA LYS A 83 7.51 4.65 -27.84
C LYS A 83 8.63 4.41 -28.84
N ARG A 84 9.88 4.66 -28.45
CA ARG A 84 11.05 4.48 -29.32
C ARG A 84 11.27 3.00 -29.63
N TYR A 85 11.08 2.14 -28.64
CA TYR A 85 11.18 0.69 -28.80
C TYR A 85 10.12 0.17 -29.78
N SER A 86 8.85 0.54 -29.59
CA SER A 86 7.73 0.17 -30.46
C SER A 86 7.97 0.58 -31.91
N ARG A 87 8.41 1.82 -32.16
CA ARG A 87 8.75 2.30 -33.51
C ARG A 87 9.88 1.51 -34.16
N ARG A 88 10.93 1.18 -33.39
CA ARG A 88 12.07 0.39 -33.90
C ARG A 88 11.68 -1.04 -34.24
N LYS A 89 10.74 -1.61 -33.48
CA LYS A 89 10.35 -3.02 -33.58
C LYS A 89 9.04 -3.25 -34.32
N GLY A 90 8.37 -2.20 -34.79
CA GLY A 90 7.06 -2.30 -35.45
C GLY A 90 5.97 -2.84 -34.52
N ILE A 91 6.04 -2.55 -33.21
CA ILE A 91 5.06 -3.06 -32.24
C ILE A 91 3.88 -2.11 -32.17
N ALA A 92 2.71 -2.60 -32.57
CA ALA A 92 1.46 -1.85 -32.54
C ALA A 92 0.87 -1.75 -31.12
N TYR A 93 -0.01 -0.76 -30.93
CA TYR A 93 -0.81 -0.63 -29.70
C TYR A 93 -1.55 -1.92 -29.32
N ALA A 94 -2.11 -2.63 -30.31
CA ALA A 94 -2.86 -3.87 -30.07
C ALA A 94 -2.00 -4.96 -29.41
N SER A 95 -0.74 -5.11 -29.85
CA SER A 95 0.20 -6.09 -29.29
C SER A 95 0.49 -5.82 -27.82
N TRP A 96 0.62 -4.56 -27.41
CA TRP A 96 0.79 -4.21 -25.99
C TRP A 96 -0.46 -4.49 -25.17
N ARG A 97 -1.66 -4.28 -25.76
CA ARG A 97 -2.93 -4.57 -25.10
C ARG A 97 -3.14 -6.06 -24.90
N GLU A 98 -2.72 -6.89 -25.85
CA GLU A 98 -2.75 -8.34 -25.74
C GLU A 98 -1.87 -8.86 -24.59
N LEU A 99 -0.70 -8.24 -24.39
CA LEU A 99 0.17 -8.51 -23.24
C LEU A 99 -0.30 -7.90 -21.91
N GLY A 100 -1.49 -7.29 -21.89
CA GLY A 100 -2.10 -6.76 -20.67
C GLY A 100 -1.63 -5.36 -20.24
N VAL A 101 -0.87 -4.64 -21.07
CA VAL A 101 -0.47 -3.26 -20.74
C VAL A 101 -1.70 -2.35 -20.74
N ALA A 102 -1.95 -1.64 -19.64
CA ALA A 102 -3.12 -0.78 -19.51
C ALA A 102 -3.12 0.37 -20.55
N PRO A 103 -4.29 0.78 -21.06
CA PRO A 103 -4.40 1.83 -22.08
C PRO A 103 -3.85 3.17 -21.59
N GLU A 104 -4.01 3.49 -20.31
CA GLU A 104 -3.49 4.73 -19.72
C GLU A 104 -1.95 4.77 -19.71
N VAL A 105 -1.30 3.63 -19.48
CA VAL A 105 0.17 3.50 -19.55
C VAL A 105 0.65 3.76 -20.97
N LEU A 106 -0.03 3.17 -21.97
CA LEU A 106 0.30 3.35 -23.39
C LEU A 106 0.08 4.79 -23.86
N LYS A 107 -1.01 5.41 -23.41
CA LYS A 107 -1.30 6.83 -23.65
C LYS A 107 -0.19 7.72 -23.08
N ARG A 108 0.23 7.48 -21.82
CA ARG A 108 1.37 8.18 -21.20
C ARG A 108 2.67 7.96 -21.96
N ALA A 109 2.90 6.75 -22.46
CA ALA A 109 4.03 6.41 -23.34
C ALA A 109 3.93 7.05 -24.73
N GLY A 110 2.80 7.66 -25.11
CA GLY A 110 2.59 8.24 -26.43
C GLY A 110 2.48 7.20 -27.55
N ILE A 111 1.99 5.99 -27.22
CA ILE A 111 1.65 4.92 -28.16
C ILE A 111 0.15 5.00 -28.42
N GLY A 112 -0.23 5.38 -29.64
CA GLY A 112 -1.62 5.56 -30.07
C GLY A 112 -2.15 4.36 -30.85
N ARG A 113 -3.46 4.31 -31.05
CA ARG A 113 -4.13 3.23 -31.79
C ARG A 113 -3.85 3.21 -33.31
N GLY A 114 -3.26 4.28 -33.85
CA GLY A 114 -3.15 4.54 -35.29
C GLY A 114 -1.74 4.47 -35.88
N ASN A 115 -0.75 3.93 -35.16
CA ASN A 115 0.56 3.57 -35.72
C ASN A 115 1.27 2.59 -34.77
#